data_AF-A0A1B9BEK7-F1
#
_entry.id   AF-A0A1B9BEK7-F1
#
_cell.length_a   1.000
_cell.length_b   1.000
_cell.length_c   1.000
_cell.angle_alpha   90.00
_cell.angle_beta   90.00
_cell.angle_gamma   90.00
#
_symmetry.space_group_name_H-M   'P 1'
#
loop_
_entity.id
_entity.type
_entity.pdbx_description
1 polymer ?
#
loop_
_entity_poly.entity_id
_entity_poly.type
_entity_poly.pdbx_seq_one_letter_code
_entity_poly.pdbx_strand_id
1 'polypeptide(L)'
;MEQFANIAQTFIDSGDFKYVIPGADHDSPWSTSSLHECEKLFLQTQDPASAWVQEKYTMFLGEGLRRAFGGKWERGELLIPESHGMRGIHYPTTGHFDVVSNYLQEAVRLGVGKTWATHFTTTKMLLSEATPTE
;
A
#
# COMPACT_ATOMS: atom_id res chain seq x y z
N MET A 1 10.04 12.89 -5.08
CA MET A 1 9.21 11.67 -4.95
C MET A 1 9.67 10.56 -5.86
N GLU A 2 10.13 10.88 -7.07
CA GLU A 2 10.66 9.93 -8.06
C GLU A 2 11.67 8.92 -7.50
N GLN A 3 12.62 9.35 -6.67
CA GLN A 3 13.59 8.42 -6.06
C GLN A 3 12.92 7.32 -5.23
N PHE A 4 11.94 7.66 -4.39
CA PHE A 4 11.22 6.67 -3.58
C PHE A 4 10.39 5.74 -4.46
N ALA A 5 9.68 6.28 -5.46
CA ALA A 5 8.91 5.49 -6.41
C ALA A 5 9.79 4.47 -7.16
N ASN A 6 11.00 4.87 -7.55
CA ASN A 6 11.95 3.99 -8.23
C ASN A 6 12.48 2.88 -7.30
N ILE A 7 12.77 3.21 -6.04
CA ILE A 7 13.20 2.22 -5.04
C ILE A 7 12.07 1.22 -4.76
N ALA A 8 10.83 1.70 -4.59
CA ALA A 8 9.66 0.85 -4.36
C ALA A 8 9.44 -0.11 -5.53
N GLN A 9 9.48 0.40 -6.77
CA GLN A 9 9.41 -0.42 -7.98
C GLN A 9 10.51 -1.48 -8.02
N THR A 10 11.76 -1.07 -7.79
CA THR A 10 12.91 -1.99 -7.78
C THR A 10 12.77 -3.08 -6.74
N PHE A 11 12.31 -2.75 -5.54
CA PHE A 11 12.07 -3.71 -4.45
C PHE A 11 11.04 -4.79 -4.81
N ILE A 12 10.03 -4.42 -5.59
CA ILE A 12 9.06 -5.39 -6.11
C ILE A 12 9.63 -6.18 -7.28
N ASP A 13 10.24 -5.50 -8.26
CA ASP A 13 10.71 -6.13 -9.50
C ASP A 13 11.88 -7.09 -9.27
N SER A 14 12.73 -6.83 -8.25
CA SER A 14 13.78 -7.75 -7.85
C SER A 14 13.24 -9.03 -7.20
N GLY A 15 11.99 -9.02 -6.73
CA GLY A 15 11.41 -10.10 -5.93
C GLY A 15 11.87 -10.11 -4.47
N ASP A 16 12.63 -9.11 -4.02
CA ASP A 16 13.14 -9.04 -2.64
C ASP A 16 12.02 -9.04 -1.59
N PHE A 17 10.83 -8.53 -1.96
CA PHE A 17 9.66 -8.52 -1.09
C PHE A 17 9.32 -9.92 -0.54
N LYS A 18 9.62 -10.99 -1.29
CA LYS A 18 9.35 -12.39 -0.88
C LYS A 18 10.10 -12.79 0.39
N TYR A 19 11.24 -12.17 0.65
CA TYR A 19 12.06 -12.43 1.84
C TYR A 19 11.81 -11.44 2.98
N VAL A 20 11.14 -10.32 2.66
CA VAL A 20 11.00 -9.16 3.56
C VAL A 20 9.58 -9.01 4.09
N ILE A 21 8.58 -9.50 3.36
CA ILE A 21 7.15 -9.40 3.70
C ILE A 21 6.62 -10.81 4.00
N PRO A 22 6.67 -11.25 5.27
CA PRO A 22 6.10 -12.53 5.68
C PRO A 22 4.64 -12.68 5.23
N GLY A 23 4.30 -13.85 4.68
CA GLY A 23 2.93 -14.16 4.24
C GLY A 23 2.60 -13.72 2.82
N ALA A 24 3.49 -12.98 2.15
CA ALA A 24 3.26 -12.57 0.78
C ALA A 24 3.32 -13.78 -0.16
N ASP A 25 2.23 -14.00 -0.89
CA ASP A 25 2.18 -14.98 -1.95
C ASP A 25 3.12 -14.58 -3.11
N HIS A 26 3.86 -15.55 -3.65
CA HIS A 26 4.92 -15.27 -4.63
C HIS A 26 4.39 -14.96 -6.02
N ASP A 27 3.22 -15.50 -6.37
CA ASP A 27 2.63 -15.42 -7.71
C ASP A 27 1.55 -14.34 -7.76
N SER A 28 0.86 -14.11 -6.63
CA SER A 28 -0.19 -13.11 -6.48
C SER A 28 -0.08 -12.36 -5.13
N PRO A 29 0.99 -11.57 -4.94
CA PRO A 29 1.33 -10.94 -3.65
C PRO A 29 0.27 -10.01 -3.08
N TRP A 30 -0.58 -9.42 -3.92
CA TRP A 30 -1.67 -8.53 -3.50
C TRP A 30 -3.07 -9.14 -3.69
N SER A 31 -3.16 -10.46 -3.81
CA SER A 31 -4.46 -11.13 -3.65
C SER A 31 -5.04 -10.86 -2.26
N THR A 32 -6.37 -10.89 -2.12
CA THR A 32 -7.05 -10.71 -0.84
C THR A 32 -6.51 -11.68 0.23
N SER A 33 -6.30 -12.95 -0.10
CA SER A 33 -5.76 -13.95 0.81
C SER A 33 -4.31 -13.64 1.22
N SER A 34 -3.46 -13.24 0.27
CA SER A 34 -2.08 -12.84 0.56
C SER A 34 -2.05 -11.62 1.48
N LEU A 35 -2.84 -10.59 1.19
CA LEU A 35 -2.91 -9.39 2.03
C LEU A 35 -3.38 -9.69 3.47
N HIS A 36 -4.34 -10.60 3.64
CA HIS A 36 -4.77 -11.06 4.97
C HIS A 36 -3.62 -11.74 5.73
N GLU A 37 -2.92 -12.68 5.09
CA GLU A 37 -1.82 -13.40 5.75
C GLU A 37 -0.64 -12.47 6.05
N CYS A 38 -0.30 -11.56 5.12
CA CYS A 38 0.70 -10.51 5.33
C CYS A 38 0.38 -9.66 6.57
N GLU A 39 -0.85 -9.17 6.69
CA GLU A 39 -1.23 -8.31 7.82
C GLU A 39 -1.21 -9.08 9.13
N LYS A 40 -1.76 -10.30 9.13
CA LYS A 40 -1.74 -11.17 10.30
C LYS A 40 -0.32 -11.44 10.78
N LEU A 41 0.61 -11.80 9.89
CA LEU A 41 2.00 -12.05 10.27
C LEU A 41 2.74 -10.77 10.66
N PHE A 42 2.45 -9.64 10.01
CA PHE A 42 2.95 -8.34 10.44
C PHE A 42 2.56 -8.04 11.90
N LEU A 43 1.28 -8.16 12.23
CA LEU A 43 0.77 -7.90 13.58
C LEU A 43 1.36 -8.84 14.65
N GLN A 44 1.79 -10.04 14.26
CA GLN A 44 2.34 -11.03 15.18
C GLN A 44 3.86 -10.96 15.33
N THR A 45 4.58 -10.54 14.30
CA THR A 45 6.04 -10.78 14.20
C THR A 45 6.87 -9.53 13.96
N GLN A 46 6.26 -8.44 13.50
CA GLN A 46 7.01 -7.25 13.09
C GLN A 46 6.90 -6.14 14.14
N ASP A 47 7.96 -5.36 14.27
CA ASP A 47 7.96 -4.15 15.09
C ASP A 47 7.43 -2.97 14.26
N PRO A 48 6.22 -2.44 14.55
CA PRO A 48 5.66 -1.30 13.83
C PRO A 48 6.42 0.01 14.09
N ALA A 49 7.27 0.11 15.12
CA ALA A 49 8.10 1.29 15.34
C ALA A 49 9.37 1.31 14.48
N SER A 50 9.75 0.16 13.89
CA SER A 50 10.94 0.05 13.04
C SER A 50 10.76 0.84 11.74
N ALA A 51 11.63 1.83 11.53
CA ALA A 51 11.64 2.63 10.30
C ALA A 51 11.85 1.76 9.04
N TRP A 52 12.65 0.69 9.15
CA TRP A 52 12.87 -0.25 8.06
C TRP A 52 11.60 -1.03 7.72
N VAL A 53 10.88 -1.54 8.73
CA VAL A 53 9.59 -2.24 8.53
C VAL A 53 8.59 -1.29 7.89
N GLN A 54 8.45 -0.08 8.45
CA GLN A 54 7.56 0.96 7.92
C GLN A 54 7.83 1.25 6.45
N GLU A 55 9.10 1.43 6.09
CA GLU A 55 9.50 1.71 4.71
C GLU A 55 9.16 0.53 3.77
N LYS A 56 9.56 -0.70 4.13
CA LYS A 56 9.37 -1.88 3.26
C LYS A 56 7.91 -2.21 3.03
N TYR A 57 7.08 -2.15 4.07
CA TYR A 57 5.66 -2.38 3.90
C TYR A 57 4.97 -1.24 3.16
N THR A 58 5.38 0.03 3.37
CA THR A 58 4.85 1.16 2.58
C THR A 58 5.15 0.94 1.11
N MET A 59 6.40 0.58 0.75
CA MET A 59 6.76 0.26 -0.63
C MET A 59 5.91 -0.90 -1.18
N PHE A 60 5.79 -1.98 -0.42
CA PHE A 60 5.02 -3.17 -0.83
C PHE A 60 3.54 -2.87 -1.10
N LEU A 61 2.87 -2.23 -0.15
CA LEU A 61 1.44 -1.94 -0.24
C LEU A 61 1.16 -0.90 -1.33
N GLY A 62 1.98 0.15 -1.41
CA GLY A 62 1.76 1.22 -2.39
C GLY A 62 2.08 0.79 -3.81
N GLU A 63 3.11 -0.02 -4.04
CA GLU A 63 3.33 -0.59 -5.38
C GLU A 63 2.22 -1.53 -5.79
N GLY A 64 1.66 -2.29 -4.85
CA GLY A 64 0.49 -3.13 -5.12
C GLY A 64 -0.70 -2.31 -5.59
N LEU A 65 -1.05 -1.25 -4.87
CA LEU A 65 -2.10 -0.31 -5.25
C LEU A 65 -1.82 0.33 -6.62
N ARG A 66 -0.59 0.82 -6.84
CA ARG A 66 -0.17 1.45 -8.09
C ARG A 66 -0.32 0.50 -9.29
N ARG A 67 0.14 -0.75 -9.15
CA ARG A 67 0.09 -1.76 -10.23
C ARG A 67 -1.31 -2.28 -10.47
N ALA A 68 -2.10 -2.49 -9.40
CA ALA A 68 -3.46 -3.00 -9.50
C ALA A 68 -4.43 -1.96 -10.10
N PHE A 69 -4.20 -0.67 -9.84
CA PHE A 69 -5.21 0.36 -10.09
C PHE A 69 -4.71 1.59 -10.86
N GLY A 70 -3.45 1.60 -11.33
CA GLY A 70 -2.93 2.62 -12.24
C GLY A 70 -2.64 3.99 -11.62
N GLY A 71 -2.46 4.08 -10.30
CA GLY A 71 -2.14 5.33 -9.62
C GLY A 71 -0.68 5.80 -9.76
N LYS A 72 -0.33 6.87 -9.05
CA LYS A 72 1.03 7.45 -9.01
C LYS A 72 1.48 7.72 -7.58
N TRP A 73 2.75 7.46 -7.30
CA TRP A 73 3.36 7.83 -6.02
C TRP A 73 3.41 9.34 -5.85
N GLU A 74 2.77 9.84 -4.79
CA GLU A 74 2.74 11.26 -4.47
C GLU A 74 2.97 11.52 -2.98
N ARG A 75 3.44 12.74 -2.70
CA ARG A 75 3.52 13.30 -1.34
C ARG A 75 2.14 13.78 -0.93
N GLY A 76 1.74 13.45 0.29
CA GLY A 76 0.46 13.91 0.84
C GLY A 76 0.36 15.43 0.77
N GLU A 77 1.41 16.16 1.16
CA GLU A 77 1.39 17.63 1.21
C GLU A 77 1.17 18.32 -0.14
N LEU A 78 1.35 17.62 -1.27
CA LEU A 78 1.05 18.15 -2.60
C LEU A 78 -0.46 18.16 -2.90
N LEU A 79 -1.24 17.38 -2.15
CA LEU A 79 -2.68 17.21 -2.34
C LEU A 79 -3.48 17.72 -1.13
N ILE A 80 -2.95 17.53 0.08
CA ILE A 80 -3.57 17.91 1.36
C ILE A 80 -2.49 18.57 2.21
N PRO A 81 -2.48 19.90 2.38
CA PRO A 81 -1.40 20.64 3.05
C PRO A 81 -1.03 20.10 4.44
N GLU A 82 -2.01 19.62 5.21
CA GLU A 82 -1.83 19.12 6.58
C GLU A 82 -1.17 17.74 6.65
N SER A 83 -1.02 17.05 5.53
CA SER A 83 -0.49 15.67 5.47
C SER A 83 1.03 15.61 5.28
N HIS A 84 1.75 16.54 5.91
CA HIS A 84 3.20 16.65 5.81
C HIS A 84 3.93 15.32 6.09
N GLY A 85 4.75 14.90 5.13
CA GLY A 85 5.58 13.71 5.27
C GLY A 85 4.84 12.40 4.98
N MET A 86 3.53 12.45 4.73
CA MET A 86 2.76 11.30 4.30
C MET A 86 3.06 10.98 2.83
N ARG A 87 2.98 9.69 2.49
CA ARG A 87 3.22 9.20 1.12
C ARG A 87 2.11 8.25 0.76
N GLY A 88 1.71 8.31 -0.51
CA GLY A 88 0.56 7.56 -0.96
C GLY A 88 0.47 7.41 -2.47
N ILE A 89 -0.62 6.80 -2.89
CA ILE A 89 -0.96 6.60 -4.30
C ILE A 89 -2.12 7.52 -4.65
N HIS A 90 -1.86 8.45 -5.56
CA HIS A 90 -2.85 9.34 -6.15
C HIS A 90 -3.40 8.75 -7.45
N TYR A 91 -4.72 8.82 -7.63
CA TYR A 91 -5.40 8.36 -8.83
C TYR A 91 -5.97 9.58 -9.57
N PRO A 92 -5.29 10.07 -10.63
CA PRO A 92 -5.68 11.31 -11.31
C PRO A 92 -7.10 11.30 -11.89
N THR A 93 -7.63 10.12 -12.22
CA THR A 93 -8.97 9.95 -12.79
C THR A 93 -10.08 10.30 -11.80
N THR A 94 -9.86 10.08 -10.50
CA THR A 94 -10.87 10.28 -9.45
C THR A 94 -10.47 11.34 -8.43
N GLY A 95 -9.20 11.74 -8.42
CA GLY A 95 -8.61 12.57 -7.35
C GLY A 95 -8.44 11.83 -6.03
N HIS A 96 -8.76 10.53 -5.97
CA HIS A 96 -8.59 9.72 -4.76
C HIS A 96 -7.11 9.60 -4.38
N PHE A 97 -6.82 9.56 -3.09
CA PHE A 97 -5.47 9.44 -2.57
C PHE A 97 -5.41 8.43 -1.42
N ASP A 98 -4.75 7.31 -1.65
CA ASP A 98 -4.48 6.31 -0.62
C ASP A 98 -3.24 6.70 0.16
N VAL A 99 -3.39 7.08 1.44
CA VAL A 99 -2.28 7.45 2.33
C VAL A 99 -1.56 6.22 2.88
N VAL A 100 -0.82 5.53 2.02
CA VAL A 100 -0.20 4.22 2.31
C VAL A 100 0.71 4.25 3.53
N SER A 101 1.42 5.35 3.80
CA SER A 101 2.30 5.48 4.98
C SER A 101 1.57 5.33 6.32
N ASN A 102 0.24 5.41 6.35
CA ASN A 102 -0.57 5.22 7.56
C ASN A 102 -1.13 3.80 7.72
N TYR A 103 -1.04 2.95 6.70
CA TYR A 103 -1.70 1.64 6.69
C TYR A 103 -1.20 0.71 7.81
N LEU A 104 0.07 0.83 8.20
CA LEU A 104 0.64 -0.01 9.27
C LEU A 104 0.11 0.39 10.64
N GLN A 105 0.08 1.69 10.93
CA GLN A 105 -0.49 2.20 12.18
C GLN A 105 -1.99 1.91 12.26
N GLU A 106 -2.70 2.00 11.15
CA GLU A 106 -4.11 1.62 11.10
C GLU A 106 -4.33 0.13 11.35
N ALA A 107 -3.54 -0.74 10.72
CA ALA A 107 -3.61 -2.18 10.95
C ALA A 107 -3.32 -2.53 12.42
N VAL A 108 -2.31 -1.92 13.05
CA VAL A 108 -2.01 -2.09 14.48
C VAL A 108 -3.19 -1.62 15.35
N ARG A 109 -3.76 -0.46 15.04
CA ARG A 109 -4.88 0.12 15.80
C ARG A 109 -6.13 -0.75 15.73
N LEU A 110 -6.44 -1.31 14.57
CA LEU A 110 -7.64 -2.13 14.38
C LEU A 110 -7.42 -3.58 14.80
N GLY A 111 -6.23 -4.13 14.58
CA GLY A 111 -5.84 -5.48 15.00
C GLY A 111 -6.64 -6.62 14.34
N VAL A 112 -7.32 -6.34 13.22
CA VAL A 112 -8.27 -7.29 12.61
C VAL A 112 -7.64 -8.23 11.57
N GLY A 113 -6.44 -7.93 11.07
CA GLY A 113 -5.73 -8.79 10.09
C GLY A 113 -6.33 -8.76 8.67
N LYS A 114 -7.11 -7.72 8.34
CA LYS A 114 -7.77 -7.57 7.02
C LYS A 114 -7.88 -6.13 6.53
N THR A 115 -7.24 -5.20 7.22
CA THR A 115 -7.26 -3.76 6.94
C THR A 115 -6.72 -3.46 5.54
N TRP A 116 -5.57 -4.03 5.17
CA TRP A 116 -4.92 -3.79 3.87
C TRP A 116 -5.74 -4.33 2.70
N ALA A 117 -6.30 -5.53 2.83
CA ALA A 117 -7.22 -6.07 1.83
C ALA A 117 -8.50 -5.22 1.69
N THR A 118 -8.96 -4.65 2.79
CA THR A 118 -10.11 -3.73 2.79
C THR A 118 -9.76 -2.47 2.02
N HIS A 119 -8.58 -1.87 2.22
CA HIS A 119 -8.10 -0.73 1.42
C HIS A 119 -8.08 -1.04 -0.07
N PHE A 120 -7.47 -2.15 -0.48
CA PHE A 120 -7.44 -2.56 -1.90
C PHE A 120 -8.85 -2.73 -2.49
N THR A 121 -9.78 -3.30 -1.71
CA THR A 121 -11.17 -3.50 -2.13
C THR A 121 -11.90 -2.16 -2.27
N THR A 122 -11.78 -1.28 -1.28
CA THR A 122 -12.39 0.05 -1.28
C THR A 122 -11.87 0.90 -2.44
N THR A 123 -10.55 0.92 -2.65
CA THR A 123 -9.94 1.62 -3.80
C THR A 123 -10.50 1.09 -5.12
N LYS A 124 -10.56 -0.24 -5.29
CA LYS A 124 -11.16 -0.82 -6.50
C LYS A 124 -12.59 -0.35 -6.73
N MET A 125 -13.43 -0.34 -5.68
CA MET A 125 -14.83 0.10 -5.76
C MET A 125 -14.91 1.57 -6.16
N LEU A 126 -14.21 2.47 -5.46
CA LEU A 126 -14.19 3.90 -5.72
C LEU A 126 -13.75 4.22 -7.16
N LEU A 127 -12.73 3.53 -7.66
CA LEU A 127 -12.24 3.75 -9.02
C LEU A 127 -13.17 3.18 -10.08
N SER A 128 -13.87 2.08 -9.79
CA SER A 128 -14.83 1.48 -10.72
C SER A 128 -16.09 2.34 -10.91
N GLU A 129 -16.58 2.96 -9.84
CA GLU A 129 -17.75 3.86 -9.87
C GLU A 129 -17.49 5.16 -10.63
N ALA A 130 -16.21 5.57 -10.73
CA ALA A 130 -15.82 6.79 -11.40
C ALA A 130 -15.57 6.64 -12.91
N THR A 131 -15.62 5.41 -13.45
CA THR A 131 -15.58 5.17 -14.89
C THR A 131 -16.98 5.38 -15.46
N PRO A 132 -17.25 6.43 -16.26
CA PRO A 132 -18.53 6.54 -16.95
C PRO A 132 -18.65 5.36 -17.91
N THR A 133 -19.78 4.66 -17.89
CA THR A 133 -20.16 3.75 -18.97
C THR A 133 -20.21 4.58 -20.26
N GLU A 134 -19.34 4.27 -21.22
CA GLU A 134 -19.46 4.76 -22.60
C GLU A 134 -20.76 4.26 -23.26
#